data_AF-A0A934ZTT9-F1
#
_entry.id   AF-A0A934ZTT9-F1
#
_cell.length_a   1.000
_cell.length_b   1.000
_cell.length_c   1.000
_cell.angle_alpha   90.00
_cell.angle_beta   90.00
_cell.angle_gamma   90.00
#
_symmetry.space_group_name_H-M   'P 1'
#
loop_
_entity.id
_entity.type
_entity.pdbx_description
1 polymer ?
#
loop_
_entity_poly.entity_id
_entity_poly.type
_entity_poly.pdbx_seq_one_letter_code
_entity_poly.pdbx_strand_id
1 'polypeptide(L)'
;MFGRSRALQRSETTNSGARQSSVWSLAIAAAPLSIAGVFDSISTSMPRLAAARWCTAEDLGIFVAINYVGVAVVLAMNSIYYSRITAFASLYAAGSWRRLSLAVARLAGVSFFVAAAAVFMAVLIGDKAIGLVYGQGFVSGHRLLCWTLAGAGVTCVSLVGVVLLTAVGRYRAIGLVYLGYDYIVFRALCWGQSGILNQLQSQRLSLGFSRC
;
A
#
# COMPACT_ATOMS: atom_id res chain seq x y z
N MET A 1 -44.20 -44.14 12.17
CA MET A 1 -42.81 -43.64 12.26
C MET A 1 -42.55 -42.52 11.23
N PHE A 2 -43.40 -41.48 11.16
CA PHE A 2 -43.31 -40.40 10.15
C PHE A 2 -43.84 -39.05 10.70
N GLY A 3 -43.24 -38.53 11.79
CA GLY A 3 -43.78 -37.34 12.48
C GLY A 3 -42.79 -36.23 12.83
N ARG A 4 -41.48 -36.39 12.59
CA ARG A 4 -40.45 -35.48 13.11
C ARG A 4 -39.83 -34.49 12.11
N SER A 5 -40.07 -34.64 10.80
CA SER A 5 -39.34 -33.84 9.79
C SER A 5 -39.87 -32.41 9.55
N ARG A 6 -41.12 -32.10 9.92
CA ARG A 6 -41.69 -30.76 9.63
C ARG A 6 -41.25 -29.66 10.60
N ALA A 7 -40.82 -30.01 11.82
CA ALA A 7 -40.37 -29.03 12.81
C ALA A 7 -38.96 -28.49 12.51
N LEU A 8 -38.09 -29.29 11.89
CA LEU A 8 -36.73 -28.88 11.51
C LEU A 8 -36.73 -27.97 10.26
N GLN A 9 -37.57 -28.24 9.26
CA GLN A 9 -37.68 -27.38 8.07
C GLN A 9 -38.20 -25.96 8.36
N ARG A 10 -38.98 -25.77 9.43
CA ARG A 10 -39.49 -24.44 9.81
C ARG A 10 -38.45 -23.56 10.50
N SER A 11 -37.36 -24.15 11.02
CA SER A 11 -36.26 -23.42 11.64
C SER A 11 -35.19 -22.96 10.64
N GLU A 12 -35.12 -23.54 9.44
CA GLU A 12 -34.15 -23.12 8.39
C GLU A 12 -34.64 -21.90 7.60
N THR A 13 -35.95 -21.77 7.38
CA THR A 13 -36.52 -20.67 6.59
C THR A 13 -36.56 -19.35 7.37
N THR A 14 -36.73 -19.38 8.69
CA THR A 14 -36.71 -18.19 9.55
C THR A 14 -35.30 -17.66 9.79
N ASN A 15 -34.29 -18.54 9.85
CA ASN A 15 -32.90 -18.13 10.03
C ASN A 15 -32.28 -17.57 8.73
N SER A 16 -32.78 -17.99 7.55
CA SER A 16 -32.28 -17.52 6.25
C SER A 16 -32.56 -16.02 6.03
N GLY A 17 -33.72 -15.51 6.46
CA GLY A 17 -34.05 -14.08 6.36
C GLY A 17 -33.18 -13.18 7.27
N ALA A 18 -32.89 -13.63 8.49
CA ALA A 18 -32.01 -12.92 9.43
C ALA A 18 -30.52 -13.01 9.05
N ARG A 19 -30.08 -14.12 8.44
CA ARG A 19 -28.74 -14.23 7.85
C ARG A 19 -28.57 -13.33 6.64
N GLN A 20 -29.58 -13.23 5.78
CA GLN A 20 -29.49 -12.47 4.53
C GLN A 20 -29.42 -10.95 4.77
N SER A 21 -30.14 -10.43 5.76
CA SER A 21 -30.01 -9.01 6.17
C SER A 21 -28.62 -8.70 6.74
N SER A 22 -27.98 -9.66 7.42
CA SER A 22 -26.62 -9.53 7.94
C SER A 22 -25.57 -9.52 6.81
N VAL A 23 -25.68 -10.41 5.81
CA VAL A 23 -24.76 -10.43 4.66
C VAL A 23 -24.86 -9.13 3.85
N TRP A 24 -26.06 -8.58 3.67
CA TRP A 24 -26.24 -7.32 2.97
C TRP A 24 -25.63 -6.13 3.72
N SER A 25 -25.77 -6.09 5.05
CA SER A 25 -25.13 -5.09 5.89
C SER A 25 -23.60 -5.14 5.80
N LEU A 26 -23.03 -6.35 5.79
CA LEU A 26 -21.59 -6.56 5.59
C LEU A 26 -21.14 -6.13 4.20
N ALA A 27 -21.91 -6.44 3.15
CA ALA A 27 -21.61 -6.03 1.78
C ALA A 27 -21.58 -4.51 1.62
N ILE A 28 -22.55 -3.80 2.21
CA ILE A 28 -22.58 -2.32 2.21
C ILE A 28 -21.41 -1.75 3.01
N ALA A 29 -21.06 -2.36 4.14
CA ALA A 29 -19.91 -1.93 4.94
C ALA A 29 -18.57 -2.16 4.24
N ALA A 30 -18.46 -3.25 3.44
CA ALA A 30 -17.26 -3.60 2.68
C ALA A 30 -17.12 -2.81 1.36
N ALA A 31 -18.21 -2.34 0.77
CA ALA A 31 -18.21 -1.59 -0.49
C ALA A 31 -17.17 -0.44 -0.55
N PRO A 32 -17.07 0.48 0.44
CA PRO A 32 -16.07 1.54 0.41
C PRO A 32 -14.63 1.01 0.49
N LEU A 33 -14.41 -0.11 1.18
CA LEU A 33 -13.09 -0.75 1.26
C LEU A 33 -12.69 -1.35 -0.08
N SER A 34 -13.64 -2.02 -0.77
CA SER A 34 -13.40 -2.56 -2.11
C SER A 34 -13.10 -1.47 -3.13
N ILE A 35 -13.83 -0.35 -3.10
CA ILE A 35 -13.56 0.80 -3.98
C ILE A 35 -12.15 1.34 -3.71
N ALA A 36 -11.77 1.52 -2.44
CA ALA A 36 -10.42 1.94 -2.09
C ALA A 36 -9.35 0.96 -2.61
N GLY A 37 -9.60 -0.36 -2.52
CA GLY A 37 -8.67 -1.37 -3.05
C GLY A 37 -8.52 -1.33 -4.58
N VAL A 38 -9.58 -0.97 -5.32
CA VAL A 38 -9.49 -0.74 -6.77
C VAL A 38 -8.64 0.49 -7.07
N PHE A 39 -8.84 1.59 -6.33
CA PHE A 39 -8.02 2.79 -6.48
C PHE A 39 -6.55 2.54 -6.17
N ASP A 40 -6.26 1.79 -5.10
CA ASP A 40 -4.90 1.37 -4.74
C ASP A 40 -4.24 0.56 -5.88
N SER A 41 -4.97 -0.41 -6.45
CA SER A 41 -4.50 -1.21 -7.60
C SER A 41 -4.22 -0.37 -8.86
N ILE A 42 -5.05 0.64 -9.13
CA ILE A 42 -4.85 1.58 -10.24
C ILE A 42 -3.64 2.48 -9.96
N SER A 43 -3.50 2.97 -8.73
CA SER A 43 -2.45 3.90 -8.33
C SER A 43 -1.05 3.25 -8.42
N THR A 44 -0.95 1.98 -8.06
CA THR A 44 0.30 1.21 -8.13
C THR A 44 0.69 0.88 -9.57
N SER A 45 -0.29 0.74 -10.47
CA SER A 45 -0.09 0.41 -11.90
C SER A 45 0.17 1.64 -12.78
N MET A 46 -0.37 2.81 -12.42
CA MET A 46 -0.25 4.07 -13.16
C MET A 46 1.21 4.48 -13.47
N PRO A 47 2.15 4.48 -12.51
CA PRO A 47 3.55 4.83 -12.77
C PRO A 47 4.20 3.92 -13.82
N ARG A 48 3.83 2.64 -13.84
CA ARG A 48 4.34 1.68 -14.82
C ARG A 48 3.82 1.96 -16.22
N LEU A 49 2.52 2.25 -16.34
CA LEU A 49 1.89 2.61 -17.62
C LEU A 49 2.41 3.95 -18.16
N ALA A 50 2.61 4.92 -17.28
CA ALA A 50 3.26 6.19 -17.59
C ALA A 50 4.68 5.96 -18.12
N ALA A 51 5.51 5.23 -17.37
CA ALA A 51 6.87 4.92 -17.80
C ALA A 51 6.91 4.21 -19.15
N ALA A 52 6.00 3.26 -19.41
CA ALA A 52 5.92 2.54 -20.68
C ALA A 52 5.60 3.44 -21.88
N ARG A 53 4.96 4.60 -21.67
CA ARG A 53 4.61 5.55 -22.75
C ARG A 53 5.77 6.50 -23.11
N TRP A 54 6.65 6.80 -22.16
CA TRP A 54 7.68 7.83 -22.32
C TRP A 54 9.12 7.31 -22.26
N CYS A 55 9.35 6.09 -21.79
CA CYS A 55 10.68 5.52 -21.58
C CYS A 55 10.97 4.38 -22.58
N THR A 56 12.24 4.05 -22.76
CA THR A 56 12.65 2.88 -23.56
C THR A 56 12.38 1.59 -22.79
N ALA A 57 12.44 0.44 -23.48
CA ALA A 57 12.25 -0.86 -22.84
C ALA A 57 13.29 -1.14 -21.72
N GLU A 58 14.52 -0.65 -21.89
CA GLU A 58 15.59 -0.76 -20.91
C GLU A 58 15.31 0.10 -19.66
N ASP A 59 14.98 1.38 -19.85
CA ASP A 59 14.61 2.31 -18.78
C ASP A 59 13.41 1.79 -17.95
N LEU A 60 12.43 1.17 -18.63
CA LEU A 60 11.27 0.55 -17.98
C LEU A 60 11.68 -0.65 -17.12
N GLY A 61 12.63 -1.46 -17.59
CA GLY A 61 13.19 -2.58 -16.82
C GLY A 61 13.83 -2.11 -15.51
N ILE A 62 14.64 -1.05 -15.57
CA ILE A 62 15.26 -0.41 -14.40
C ILE A 62 14.20 0.09 -13.43
N PHE A 63 13.19 0.81 -13.94
CA PHE A 63 12.11 1.34 -13.11
C PHE A 63 11.36 0.24 -12.37
N VAL A 64 10.95 -0.82 -13.08
CA VAL A 64 10.18 -1.93 -12.52
C VAL A 64 10.99 -2.69 -11.47
N ALA A 65 12.25 -3.01 -11.77
CA ALA A 65 13.17 -3.67 -10.86
C ALA A 65 13.29 -2.94 -9.51
N ILE A 66 13.54 -1.64 -9.57
CA ILE A 66 13.70 -0.79 -8.37
C ILE A 66 12.38 -0.67 -7.60
N ASN A 67 11.26 -0.53 -8.30
CA ASN A 67 9.95 -0.38 -7.67
C ASN A 67 9.56 -1.63 -6.86
N TYR A 68 9.94 -2.83 -7.31
CA TYR A 68 9.70 -4.07 -6.57
C TYR A 68 10.35 -4.09 -5.18
N VAL A 69 11.48 -3.40 -4.98
CA VAL A 69 12.10 -3.28 -3.65
C VAL A 69 11.17 -2.55 -2.68
N GLY A 70 10.55 -1.45 -3.12
CA GLY A 70 9.55 -0.73 -2.33
C GLY A 70 8.32 -1.58 -2.02
N VAL A 71 7.81 -2.29 -3.03
CA VAL A 71 6.68 -3.22 -2.87
C VAL A 71 6.99 -4.31 -1.84
N ALA A 72 8.21 -4.86 -1.84
CA ALA A 72 8.62 -5.88 -0.87
C ALA A 72 8.60 -5.35 0.58
N VAL A 73 9.05 -4.12 0.80
CA VAL A 73 9.00 -3.47 2.13
C VAL A 73 7.56 -3.29 2.59
N VAL A 74 6.69 -2.77 1.73
CA VAL A 74 5.26 -2.58 2.03
C VAL A 74 4.58 -3.92 2.32
N LEU A 75 4.90 -4.95 1.54
CA LEU A 75 4.35 -6.29 1.72
C LEU A 75 4.71 -6.88 3.10
N ALA A 76 5.98 -6.77 3.50
CA ALA A 76 6.44 -7.24 4.80
C ALA A 76 5.71 -6.50 5.95
N MET A 77 5.55 -5.18 5.82
CA MET A 77 4.82 -4.39 6.81
C MET A 77 3.33 -4.73 6.86
N ASN A 78 2.68 -4.93 5.70
CA ASN A 78 1.29 -5.36 5.60
C ASN A 78 1.02 -6.64 6.41
N SER A 79 1.91 -7.63 6.32
CA SER A 79 1.78 -8.87 7.10
C SER A 79 1.76 -8.60 8.62
N ILE A 80 2.63 -7.70 9.10
CA ILE A 80 2.67 -7.31 10.51
C ILE A 80 1.36 -6.61 10.90
N TYR A 81 0.88 -5.68 10.09
CA TYR A 81 -0.32 -4.92 10.41
C TYR A 81 -1.59 -5.75 10.43
N TYR A 82 -1.80 -6.60 9.42
CA TYR A 82 -2.98 -7.45 9.35
C TYR A 82 -3.03 -8.45 10.51
N SER A 83 -1.87 -8.93 10.98
CA SER A 83 -1.81 -9.79 12.18
C SER A 83 -2.28 -9.09 13.47
N ARG A 84 -2.28 -7.74 13.52
CA ARG A 84 -2.62 -6.94 14.70
C ARG A 84 -4.05 -6.42 14.72
N ILE A 85 -4.80 -6.54 13.62
CA ILE A 85 -6.19 -6.03 13.53
C ILE A 85 -7.07 -6.60 14.65
N THR A 86 -6.99 -7.90 14.90
CA THR A 86 -7.79 -8.58 15.94
C THR A 86 -7.42 -8.11 17.35
N ALA A 87 -6.13 -7.86 17.59
CA ALA A 87 -5.65 -7.31 18.86
C ALA A 87 -6.15 -5.87 19.07
N PHE A 88 -6.20 -5.04 18.03
CA PHE A 88 -6.77 -3.69 18.13
C PHE A 88 -8.28 -3.70 18.33
N ALA A 89 -9.00 -4.58 17.64
CA ALA A 89 -10.44 -4.72 17.79
C ALA A 89 -10.82 -5.13 19.22
N SER A 90 -10.08 -6.08 19.81
CA SER A 90 -10.31 -6.49 21.21
C SER A 90 -9.97 -5.39 22.23
N LEU A 91 -8.87 -4.66 22.03
CA LEU A 91 -8.51 -3.51 22.90
C LEU A 91 -9.53 -2.37 22.83
N TYR A 92 -10.10 -2.13 21.65
CA TYR A 92 -11.17 -1.18 21.42
C TYR A 92 -12.47 -1.62 22.10
N ALA A 93 -12.87 -2.87 21.92
CA ALA A 93 -14.06 -3.43 22.56
C ALA A 93 -13.97 -3.40 24.11
N ALA A 94 -12.77 -3.54 24.66
CA ALA A 94 -12.51 -3.41 26.09
C ALA A 94 -12.50 -1.94 26.60
N GLY A 95 -12.69 -0.94 25.73
CA GLY A 95 -12.69 0.49 26.11
C GLY A 95 -11.33 1.03 26.56
N SER A 96 -10.25 0.27 26.36
CA SER A 96 -8.92 0.55 26.93
C SER A 96 -8.10 1.53 26.07
N TRP A 97 -8.58 2.76 25.92
CA TRP A 97 -8.00 3.76 25.01
C TRP A 97 -6.50 4.01 25.17
N ARG A 98 -6.00 4.03 26.41
CA ARG A 98 -4.56 4.19 26.68
C ARG A 98 -3.71 3.03 26.14
N ARG A 99 -4.22 1.80 26.21
CA ARG A 99 -3.53 0.62 25.69
C ARG A 99 -3.57 0.59 24.17
N LEU A 100 -4.71 0.95 23.59
CA LEU A 100 -4.86 1.08 22.15
C LEU A 100 -3.91 2.14 21.57
N SER A 101 -3.89 3.35 22.15
CA SER A 101 -3.01 4.43 21.67
C SER A 101 -1.54 4.07 21.82
N LEU A 102 -1.14 3.42 22.91
CA LEU A 102 0.24 2.94 23.10
C LEU A 102 0.61 1.86 22.07
N ALA A 103 -0.30 0.93 21.78
CA ALA A 103 -0.05 -0.12 20.80
C ALA A 103 0.05 0.44 19.37
N VAL A 104 -0.80 1.41 19.02
CA VAL A 104 -0.73 2.17 17.76
C VAL A 104 0.56 2.97 17.67
N ALA A 105 0.96 3.68 18.72
CA ALA A 105 2.19 4.46 18.75
C ALA A 105 3.44 3.58 18.61
N ARG A 106 3.47 2.41 19.26
CA ARG A 106 4.54 1.42 19.08
C ARG A 106 4.61 0.92 17.64
N LEU A 107 3.46 0.61 17.06
CA LEU A 107 3.39 0.13 15.69
C LEU A 107 3.88 1.22 14.72
N ALA A 108 3.39 2.46 14.85
CA ALA A 108 3.86 3.61 14.08
C ALA A 108 5.36 3.88 14.26
N GLY A 109 5.89 3.72 15.47
CA GLY A 109 7.32 3.82 15.75
C GLY A 109 8.14 2.75 15.02
N VAL A 110 7.67 1.50 14.99
CA VAL A 110 8.29 0.41 14.22
C VAL A 110 8.23 0.73 12.72
N SER A 111 7.07 1.17 12.21
CA SER A 111 6.89 1.56 10.81
C SER A 111 7.87 2.66 10.41
N PHE A 112 7.98 3.70 11.23
CA PHE A 112 8.88 4.81 11.01
C PHE A 112 10.34 4.36 11.04
N PHE A 113 10.72 3.52 12.01
CA PHE A 113 12.07 3.00 12.13
C PHE A 113 12.45 2.14 10.92
N VAL A 114 11.57 1.25 10.48
CA VAL A 114 11.78 0.42 9.28
C VAL A 114 11.91 1.29 8.04
N ALA A 115 11.04 2.29 7.87
CA ALA A 115 11.10 3.23 6.76
C ALA A 115 12.41 4.02 6.74
N ALA A 116 12.80 4.59 7.88
CA ALA A 116 14.04 5.33 8.02
C ALA A 116 15.27 4.45 7.76
N ALA A 117 15.28 3.22 8.29
CA ALA A 117 16.35 2.25 8.05
C ALA A 117 16.44 1.85 6.58
N ALA A 118 15.31 1.62 5.90
CA ALA A 118 15.28 1.28 4.48
C ALA A 118 15.85 2.41 3.61
N VAL A 119 15.44 3.67 3.86
CA VAL A 119 15.97 4.84 3.16
C VAL A 119 17.45 5.04 3.47
N PHE A 120 17.86 4.90 4.73
CA PHE A 120 19.25 5.05 5.16
C PHE A 120 20.16 4.00 4.49
N MET A 121 19.72 2.74 4.46
CA MET A 121 20.44 1.66 3.77
C MET A 121 20.54 1.91 2.27
N ALA A 122 19.50 2.47 1.64
CA ALA A 122 19.53 2.84 0.23
C ALA A 122 20.51 3.97 -0.06
N VAL A 123 20.61 4.98 0.82
CA VAL A 123 21.59 6.06 0.65
C VAL A 123 23.03 5.55 0.82
N LEU A 124 23.27 4.66 1.79
CA LEU A 124 24.63 4.17 2.08
C LEU A 124 25.15 3.12 1.09
N ILE A 125 24.29 2.19 0.68
CA ILE A 125 24.69 0.97 -0.05
C ILE A 125 23.90 0.82 -1.34
N GLY A 126 23.02 1.77 -1.71
CA GLY A 126 22.14 1.67 -2.88
C GLY A 126 22.88 1.34 -4.17
N ASP A 127 23.99 2.04 -4.45
CA ASP A 127 24.77 1.80 -5.67
C ASP A 127 25.33 0.38 -5.74
N LYS A 128 25.86 -0.11 -4.61
CA LYS A 128 26.44 -1.46 -4.52
C LYS A 128 25.35 -2.54 -4.55
N ALA A 129 24.25 -2.32 -3.86
CA ALA A 129 23.13 -3.24 -3.82
C ALA A 129 22.48 -3.38 -5.20
N ILE A 130 22.22 -2.27 -5.89
CA ILE A 130 21.68 -2.27 -7.25
C ILE A 130 22.68 -2.90 -8.21
N GLY A 131 23.96 -2.52 -8.13
CA GLY A 131 25.02 -3.10 -8.96
C GLY A 131 25.21 -4.60 -8.78
N LEU A 132 25.01 -5.11 -7.55
CA LEU A 132 25.13 -6.54 -7.23
C LEU A 132 23.92 -7.34 -7.71
N VAL A 133 22.70 -6.82 -7.51
CA VAL A 133 21.45 -7.54 -7.83
C VAL A 133 21.10 -7.45 -9.31
N TYR A 134 21.29 -6.28 -9.92
CA TYR A 134 20.86 -5.99 -11.30
C TYR A 134 22.00 -5.75 -12.29
N GLY A 135 23.24 -5.58 -11.80
CA GLY A 135 24.42 -5.30 -12.62
C GLY A 135 24.76 -3.82 -12.73
N GLN A 136 25.96 -3.51 -13.23
CA GLN A 136 26.50 -2.14 -13.25
C GLN A 136 25.73 -1.16 -14.17
N GLY A 137 24.95 -1.66 -15.13
CA GLY A 137 24.08 -0.82 -15.97
C GLY A 137 22.98 -0.10 -15.20
N PHE A 138 22.66 -0.53 -13.97
CA PHE A 138 21.54 -0.03 -13.18
C PHE A 138 21.93 1.03 -12.15
N VAL A 139 23.21 1.41 -12.06
CA VAL A 139 23.72 2.37 -11.04
C VAL A 139 23.03 3.74 -11.13
N SER A 140 22.59 4.14 -12.33
CA SER A 140 21.79 5.34 -12.58
C SER A 140 20.47 5.39 -11.77
N GLY A 141 19.99 4.24 -11.30
CA GLY A 141 18.74 4.08 -10.57
C GLY A 141 18.77 4.43 -9.08
N HIS A 142 19.93 4.75 -8.48
CA HIS A 142 20.03 5.03 -7.04
C HIS A 142 19.01 6.07 -6.57
N ARG A 143 18.93 7.20 -7.28
CA ARG A 143 18.03 8.30 -6.90
C ARG A 143 16.57 7.84 -6.93
N LEU A 144 16.21 7.01 -7.91
CA LEU A 144 14.89 6.42 -8.01
C LEU A 144 14.61 5.49 -6.83
N LEU A 145 15.57 4.64 -6.45
CA LEU A 145 15.45 3.75 -5.29
C LEU A 145 15.16 4.53 -3.99
N CYS A 146 15.89 5.62 -3.75
CA CYS A 146 15.66 6.47 -2.59
C CYS A 146 14.23 7.05 -2.55
N TRP A 147 13.73 7.55 -3.69
CA TRP A 147 12.37 8.07 -3.78
C TRP A 147 11.30 6.99 -3.61
N THR A 148 11.51 5.82 -4.21
CA THR A 148 10.62 4.67 -4.07
C THR A 148 10.52 4.23 -2.61
N LEU A 149 11.66 4.13 -1.91
CA LEU A 149 11.68 3.73 -0.50
C LEU A 149 11.14 4.79 0.43
N ALA A 150 11.37 6.08 0.14
CA ALA A 150 10.73 7.17 0.87
C ALA A 150 9.20 7.11 0.72
N GLY A 151 8.70 6.89 -0.51
CA GLY A 151 7.29 6.69 -0.79
C GLY A 151 6.71 5.51 -0.02
N ALA A 152 7.35 4.34 -0.10
CA ALA A 152 6.99 3.13 0.65
C ALA A 152 6.98 3.37 2.17
N GLY A 153 7.91 4.17 2.69
CA GLY A 153 7.96 4.55 4.10
C GLY A 153 6.73 5.35 4.53
N VAL A 154 6.32 6.34 3.73
CA VAL A 154 5.09 7.10 3.97
C VAL A 154 3.85 6.20 3.90
N THR A 155 3.83 5.23 2.97
CA THR A 155 2.79 4.18 2.90
C THR A 155 2.70 3.42 4.21
N CYS A 156 3.83 2.94 4.72
CA CYS A 156 3.88 2.12 5.92
C CYS A 156 3.32 2.87 7.14
N VAL A 157 3.69 4.13 7.33
CA VAL A 157 3.19 4.94 8.45
C VAL A 157 1.69 5.20 8.32
N SER A 158 1.22 5.51 7.11
CA SER A 158 -0.20 5.80 6.84
C SER A 158 -1.09 4.58 7.07
N LEU A 159 -0.58 3.39 6.76
CA LEU A 159 -1.32 2.15 6.91
C LEU A 159 -1.68 1.83 8.38
N VAL A 160 -0.91 2.34 9.34
CA VAL A 160 -1.25 2.22 10.77
C VAL A 160 -2.60 2.88 11.08
N GLY A 161 -2.87 4.04 10.48
CA GLY A 161 -4.14 4.75 10.64
C GLY A 161 -5.31 3.98 10.01
N VAL A 162 -5.09 3.42 8.82
CA VAL A 162 -6.07 2.55 8.13
C VAL A 162 -6.43 1.35 9.00
N VAL A 163 -5.42 0.64 9.52
CA VAL A 163 -5.59 -0.56 10.34
C VAL A 163 -6.35 -0.26 11.63
N LEU A 164 -6.07 0.89 12.25
CA LEU A 164 -6.82 1.37 13.41
C LEU A 164 -8.29 1.65 13.05
N LEU A 165 -8.57 2.37 11.97
CA LEU A 165 -9.94 2.68 11.54
C LEU A 165 -10.73 1.42 11.17
N THR A 166 -10.07 0.43 10.58
CA THR A 166 -10.64 -0.90 10.32
C THR A 166 -11.01 -1.61 11.61
N ALA A 167 -10.12 -1.59 12.63
CA ALA A 167 -10.40 -2.19 13.92
C ALA A 167 -11.58 -1.52 14.67
N VAL A 168 -11.78 -0.22 14.44
CA VAL A 168 -12.88 0.59 15.01
C VAL A 168 -14.21 0.43 14.23
N GLY A 169 -14.18 -0.16 13.02
CA GLY A 169 -15.35 -0.30 12.16
C GLY A 169 -15.82 1.00 11.50
N ARG A 170 -14.93 2.00 11.38
CA ARG A 170 -15.25 3.33 10.78
C ARG A 170 -14.93 3.38 9.28
N TYR A 171 -15.60 2.54 8.49
CA TYR A 171 -15.30 2.34 7.06
C TYR A 171 -15.45 3.60 6.19
N ARG A 172 -16.33 4.54 6.56
CA ARG A 172 -16.50 5.81 5.81
C ARG A 172 -15.26 6.72 5.91
N ALA A 173 -14.56 6.69 7.04
CA ALA A 173 -13.35 7.47 7.23
C ALA A 173 -12.14 6.82 6.53
N ILE A 174 -12.13 5.49 6.41
CA ILE A 174 -11.07 4.73 5.71
C ILE A 174 -10.93 5.22 4.27
N GLY A 175 -12.04 5.33 3.53
CA GLY A 175 -12.00 5.78 2.14
C GLY A 175 -11.41 7.18 1.98
N LEU A 176 -11.77 8.13 2.86
CA LEU A 176 -11.21 9.49 2.81
C LEU A 176 -9.72 9.54 3.16
N VAL A 177 -9.31 8.76 4.17
CA VAL A 177 -7.90 8.69 4.56
C VAL A 177 -7.07 8.03 3.46
N TYR A 178 -7.57 6.95 2.84
CA TYR A 178 -6.92 6.32 1.69
C TYR A 178 -6.80 7.27 0.51
N LEU A 179 -7.89 7.89 0.09
CA LEU A 179 -7.87 8.81 -1.06
C LEU A 179 -6.97 10.01 -0.83
N GLY A 180 -6.98 10.59 0.38
CA GLY A 180 -6.09 11.70 0.74
C GLY A 180 -4.63 11.28 0.72
N TYR A 181 -4.33 10.10 1.25
CA TYR A 181 -2.98 9.52 1.26
C TYR A 181 -2.50 9.18 -0.16
N ASP A 182 -3.29 8.46 -0.95
CA ASP A 182 -2.94 8.08 -2.33
C ASP A 182 -2.73 9.32 -3.18
N TYR A 183 -3.53 10.38 -2.95
CA TYR A 183 -3.32 11.66 -3.60
C TYR A 183 -1.96 12.29 -3.23
N ILE A 184 -1.59 12.28 -1.95
CA ILE A 184 -0.30 12.84 -1.47
C ILE A 184 0.87 12.03 -2.05
N VAL A 185 0.81 10.70 -1.99
CA VAL A 185 1.87 9.83 -2.50
C VAL A 185 1.96 9.90 -4.01
N PHE A 186 0.84 9.92 -4.72
CA PHE A 186 0.82 10.13 -6.16
C PHE A 186 1.44 11.48 -6.53
N ARG A 187 1.06 12.57 -5.85
CA ARG A 187 1.66 13.90 -6.04
C ARG A 187 3.16 13.88 -5.77
N ALA A 188 3.61 13.26 -4.68
CA ALA A 188 5.03 13.17 -4.31
C ALA A 188 5.83 12.34 -5.33
N LEU A 189 5.29 11.20 -5.77
CA LEU A 189 5.91 10.34 -6.78
C LEU A 189 5.96 11.04 -8.14
N CYS A 190 4.86 11.65 -8.59
CA CYS A 190 4.84 12.42 -9.84
C CYS A 190 5.81 13.61 -9.80
N TRP A 191 5.93 14.28 -8.65
CA TRP A 191 6.88 15.38 -8.50
C TRP A 191 8.33 14.90 -8.52
N GLY A 192 8.65 13.81 -7.80
CA GLY A 192 9.97 13.19 -7.85
C GLY A 192 10.33 12.65 -9.24
N GLN A 193 9.39 12.00 -9.92
CA GLN A 193 9.58 11.43 -11.25
C GLN A 193 9.71 12.49 -12.34
N SER A 194 8.93 13.57 -12.30
CA SER A 194 9.05 14.66 -13.28
C SER A 194 10.43 15.33 -13.22
N GLY A 195 11.02 15.45 -12.02
CA GLY A 195 12.40 15.91 -11.87
C GLY A 195 13.44 14.97 -12.52
N ILE A 196 13.22 13.66 -12.43
CA ILE A 196 14.11 12.64 -13.02
C ILE A 196 13.95 12.58 -14.54
N LEU A 197 12.71 12.60 -15.04
CA LEU A 197 12.42 12.63 -16.48
C LEU A 197 13.01 13.87 -17.14
N ASN A 198 12.89 15.04 -16.50
CA ASN A 198 13.53 16.26 -17.00
C ASN A 198 15.06 16.15 -17.02
N GLN A 199 15.68 15.49 -16.03
CA GLN A 199 17.12 15.24 -16.03
C GLN A 199 17.56 14.32 -17.17
N LEU A 200 16.88 13.19 -17.36
CA LEU A 200 17.17 12.26 -18.46
C LEU A 200 16.98 12.91 -19.83
N GLN A 201 15.92 13.72 -19.97
CA GLN A 201 15.64 14.43 -21.21
C GLN A 201 16.69 15.54 -21.48
N SER A 202 17.19 16.21 -20.45
CA SER A 202 18.27 17.20 -20.57
C SER A 202 19.61 16.55 -20.98
N GLN A 203 19.93 15.37 -20.44
CA GLN A 203 21.12 14.62 -20.85
C GLN A 203 21.02 14.14 -22.31
N ARG A 204 19.85 13.64 -22.75
CA ARG A 204 19.66 13.26 -24.16
C ARG A 204 19.81 14.44 -25.13
N LEU A 205 19.29 15.62 -24.76
CA LEU A 205 19.45 16.82 -25.57
C LEU A 205 20.91 17.26 -25.68
N SER A 206 21.71 17.10 -24.61
CA SER A 206 23.15 17.40 -24.65
C SER A 206 23.98 16.42 -25.49
N LEU A 207 23.48 15.20 -25.69
CA LEU A 207 24.16 14.15 -26.46
C LEU A 207 23.76 14.12 -27.95
N GLY A 208 22.96 15.07 -28.43
CA GLY A 208 22.63 15.20 -29.85
C GLY A 208 21.72 14.11 -30.41
N PHE A 209 21.07 13.30 -29.55
CA PHE A 209 20.07 12.34 -30.00
C PHE A 209 18.78 13.06 -30.39
N SER A 210 18.71 13.48 -31.66
CA SER A 210 17.46 13.90 -32.30
C SER A 210 16.48 12.74 -32.28
N ARG A 211 15.21 13.04 -31.94
CA ARG A 211 14.11 12.08 -31.88
C ARG A 211 14.05 11.27 -33.19
N CYS A 212 14.20 9.95 -33.11
CA CYS A 212 13.67 9.04 -34.12
C CYS A 212 12.16 8.89 -33.91
#